data_AF-L8JKK3-F1
#
_entry.id   AF-L8JKK3-F1
#
_cell.length_a   1.000
_cell.length_b   1.000
_cell.length_c   1.000
_cell.angle_alpha   90.00
_cell.angle_beta   90.00
_cell.angle_gamma   90.00
#
_symmetry.space_group_name_H-M   'P 1'
#
loop_
_entity.id
_entity.type
_entity.pdbx_description
1 polymer ?
#
loop_
_entity_poly.entity_id
_entity_poly.type
_entity_poly.pdbx_seq_one_letter_code
_entity_poly.pdbx_strand_id
1 'polypeptide(L)'
;MMEAQINKDERIELRVSSTDKRIFKRAQKLSGDKSFSSFIVRVVKKQAEKIVAKNDRIIATEKDREIFFDAVFSNSKPNENLIEAAKRYKSKIS
;
A
#
# COMPACT_ATOMS: atom_id res chain seq x y z
N MET A 1 5.24 -2.10 -14.26
CA MET A 1 5.54 -0.73 -13.78
C MET A 1 4.52 0.19 -14.44
N MET A 2 3.58 0.77 -13.69
CA MET A 2 2.71 1.80 -14.26
C MET A 2 3.55 3.07 -14.41
N GLU A 3 4.00 3.34 -15.63
CA GLU A 3 4.39 4.69 -16.01
C GLU A 3 3.09 5.50 -16.15
N ALA A 4 2.59 5.98 -15.02
CA ALA A 4 1.54 6.98 -15.03
C ALA A 4 2.12 8.22 -15.71
N GLN A 5 1.56 8.55 -16.86
CA GLN A 5 1.77 9.80 -17.58
C GLN A 5 1.80 10.95 -16.57
N ILE A 6 2.86 11.77 -16.57
CA ILE A 6 3.06 12.88 -15.63
C ILE A 6 2.08 13.99 -16.01
N ASN A 7 0.79 13.75 -15.83
CA ASN A 7 -0.21 14.78 -15.95
C ASN A 7 -0.62 15.19 -14.54
N LYS A 8 -0.26 16.42 -14.14
CA LYS A 8 -0.50 16.96 -12.79
C LYS A 8 -1.85 17.69 -12.74
N ASP A 9 -2.86 17.10 -13.34
CA ASP A 9 -4.18 17.74 -13.51
C ASP A 9 -5.09 17.54 -12.30
N GLU A 10 -4.79 16.54 -11.47
CA GLU A 10 -5.53 16.26 -10.24
C GLU A 10 -5.16 17.24 -9.11
N ARG A 11 -6.17 17.77 -8.43
CA ARG A 11 -6.00 18.78 -7.36
C ARG A 11 -6.41 18.21 -6.01
N ILE A 12 -5.61 18.53 -4.99
CA ILE A 12 -5.92 18.22 -3.59
C ILE A 12 -6.28 19.53 -2.89
N GLU A 13 -7.54 19.65 -2.45
CA GLU A 13 -7.99 20.78 -1.63
C GLU A 13 -7.95 20.41 -0.14
N LEU A 14 -7.21 21.18 0.65
CA LEU A 14 -7.05 20.95 2.08
C LEU A 14 -7.39 22.20 2.87
N ARG A 15 -8.27 22.06 3.86
CA ARG A 15 -8.46 23.06 4.92
C ARG A 15 -7.61 22.66 6.11
N VAL A 16 -6.82 23.60 6.61
CA VAL A 16 -5.94 23.40 7.78
C VAL A 16 -6.07 24.58 8.72
N SER A 17 -5.84 24.35 10.01
CA SER A 17 -5.82 25.43 10.98
C SER A 17 -4.66 26.40 10.70
N SER A 18 -4.76 27.63 11.21
CA SER A 18 -3.66 28.61 11.10
C SER A 18 -2.39 28.12 11.81
N THR A 19 -2.55 27.39 12.92
CA THR A 19 -1.46 26.78 13.69
C THR A 19 -0.74 25.71 12.87
N ASP A 20 -1.47 24.78 12.27
CA ASP A 20 -0.88 23.72 11.44
C ASP A 20 -0.17 24.32 10.23
N LYS A 21 -0.79 25.30 9.57
CA LYS A 21 -0.19 26.00 8.43
C LYS A 21 1.14 26.65 8.80
N ARG A 22 1.26 27.24 9.99
CA ARG A 22 2.54 27.81 10.48
C ARG A 22 3.59 26.72 10.70
N ILE A 23 3.23 25.62 11.35
CA ILE A 23 4.13 24.49 11.61
C ILE A 23 4.63 23.90 10.29
N PHE A 24 3.72 23.64 9.34
CA PHE A 24 4.08 23.07 8.04
C PHE A 24 4.98 24.00 7.23
N LYS A 25 4.72 25.31 7.23
CA LYS A 25 5.61 26.28 6.57
C LYS A 25 6.99 26.33 7.21
N ARG A 26 7.10 26.23 8.53
CA ARG A 26 8.40 26.16 9.21
C ARG A 26 9.14 24.87 8.83
N ALA A 27 8.45 23.74 8.86
CA ALA A 27 9.00 22.45 8.47
C ALA A 27 9.49 22.46 7.01
N GLN A 28 8.71 23.04 6.09
CA GLN A 28 9.08 23.23 4.69
C GLN A 28 10.40 24.01 4.51
N LYS A 29 10.56 25.11 5.25
CA LYS A 29 11.80 25.91 5.20
C LYS A 29 13.00 25.11 5.70
N LEU A 30 12.82 24.38 6.81
CA LEU A 30 13.87 23.54 7.40
C LEU A 30 14.24 22.35 6.53
N SER A 31 13.29 21.79 5.76
CA SER A 31 13.54 20.67 4.86
C SER A 31 14.10 21.07 3.49
N GLY A 32 14.23 22.37 3.21
CA GLY A 32 14.83 22.88 1.97
C GLY A 32 13.94 22.74 0.72
N ASP A 33 12.65 22.46 0.86
CA ASP A 33 11.76 22.37 -0.31
C ASP A 33 11.52 23.73 -0.94
N LYS A 34 11.48 23.77 -2.27
CA LYS A 34 11.34 25.02 -3.04
C LYS A 34 9.98 25.69 -2.85
N SER A 35 8.91 24.92 -2.61
CA SER A 35 7.56 25.45 -2.42
C SER A 35 6.76 24.68 -1.36
N PHE A 36 5.79 25.36 -0.75
CA PHE A 36 4.89 24.76 0.24
C PHE A 36 4.12 23.56 -0.34
N SER A 37 3.61 23.67 -1.56
CA SER A 37 2.90 22.57 -2.21
C SER A 37 3.82 21.38 -2.48
N SER A 38 5.06 21.61 -2.94
CA SER A 38 6.03 20.53 -3.16
C SER A 38 6.37 19.80 -1.86
N PHE A 39 6.51 20.53 -0.75
CA PHE A 39 6.73 19.96 0.58
C PHE A 39 5.55 19.07 1.00
N ILE A 40 4.31 19.57 0.91
CA ILE A 40 3.12 18.82 1.31
C ILE A 40 3.00 17.54 0.49
N VAL A 41 3.10 17.62 -0.84
CA VAL A 41 3.03 16.46 -1.73
C VAL A 41 4.12 15.44 -1.40
N ARG A 42 5.36 15.89 -1.18
CA ARG A 42 6.49 15.00 -0.85
C ARG A 42 6.28 14.28 0.49
N VAL A 43 5.84 14.99 1.52
CA VAL A 43 5.61 14.42 2.86
C VAL A 43 4.45 13.42 2.82
N VAL A 44 3.33 13.80 2.19
CA VAL A 44 2.16 12.92 2.05
C VAL A 44 2.51 11.68 1.24
N LYS A 45 3.18 11.83 0.09
CA LYS A 45 3.62 10.71 -0.75
C LYS A 45 4.50 9.73 0.03
N LYS A 46 5.53 10.24 0.73
CA LYS A 46 6.44 9.40 1.52
C LYS A 46 5.71 8.60 2.59
N GLN A 47 4.72 9.20 3.26
CA GLN A 47 3.95 8.51 4.29
C GLN A 47 2.95 7.52 3.68
N ALA A 48 2.31 7.88 2.57
CA ALA A 48 1.40 7.00 1.85
C ALA A 48 2.11 5.73 1.34
N GLU A 49 3.29 5.89 0.71
CA GLU A 49 4.10 4.75 0.25
C GLU A 49 4.46 3.79 1.38
N LYS A 50 4.79 4.32 2.57
CA LYS A 50 5.05 3.49 3.76
C LYS A 50 3.82 2.74 4.24
N ILE A 51 2.65 3.38 4.22
CA ILE A 51 1.39 2.74 4.63
C ILE A 51 1.05 1.62 3.64
N VAL A 52 1.08 1.90 2.34
CA VAL A 52 0.81 0.91 1.29
C VAL A 52 1.80 -0.25 1.41
N ALA A 53 3.11 0.02 1.44
CA ALA A 53 4.12 -1.02 1.57
C ALA A 53 3.99 -1.84 2.87
N LYS A 54 3.52 -1.25 3.97
CA LYS A 54 3.28 -1.97 5.23
C LYS A 54 2.10 -2.93 5.10
N ASN A 55 1.02 -2.53 4.44
CA ASN A 55 -0.20 -3.33 4.34
C ASN A 55 -0.13 -4.37 3.21
N ASP A 56 0.55 -4.05 2.11
CA ASP A 56 0.71 -4.97 0.97
C ASP A 56 1.76 -6.06 1.23
N ARG A 57 2.52 -5.94 2.33
CA ARG A 57 3.54 -6.92 2.69
C ARG A 57 2.90 -8.17 3.29
N ILE A 58 2.68 -9.17 2.42
CA ILE A 58 2.10 -10.48 2.78
C ILE A 58 3.05 -11.31 3.67
N ILE A 59 4.36 -11.21 3.44
CA ILE A 59 5.39 -11.88 4.26
C ILE A 59 6.11 -10.80 5.06
N ALA A 60 5.55 -10.48 6.22
CA ALA A 60 6.03 -9.40 7.08
C ALA A 60 7.11 -9.88 8.07
N THR A 61 7.06 -11.15 8.46
CA THR A 61 7.98 -11.74 9.44
C THR A 61 8.70 -12.97 8.90
N GLU A 62 9.79 -13.36 9.57
CA GLU A 62 10.52 -14.59 9.26
C GLU A 62 9.63 -15.83 9.45
N LYS A 63 8.78 -15.82 10.49
CA LYS A 63 7.79 -16.87 10.73
C LYS A 63 6.77 -16.98 9.60
N ASP A 64 6.28 -15.85 9.06
CA ASP A 64 5.37 -15.88 7.91
C ASP A 64 6.07 -16.45 6.68
N ARG A 65 7.38 -16.18 6.53
CA ARG A 65 8.19 -16.70 5.43
C ARG A 65 8.33 -18.21 5.53
N GLU A 66 8.63 -18.73 6.72
CA GLU A 66 8.70 -20.18 6.97
C GLU A 66 7.37 -20.86 6.69
N ILE A 67 6.27 -20.36 7.25
CA ILE A 67 4.92 -20.91 7.02
C ILE A 67 4.55 -20.87 5.54
N PHE A 68 4.83 -19.76 4.85
CA PHE A 68 4.56 -19.64 3.42
C PHE A 68 5.39 -20.63 2.61
N PHE A 69 6.69 -20.75 2.92
CA PHE A 69 7.58 -21.66 2.21
C PHE A 69 7.16 -23.11 2.42
N ASP A 70 6.88 -23.51 3.66
CA ASP A 70 6.36 -24.83 3.99
C ASP A 70 5.03 -25.07 3.29
N ALA A 71 4.09 -24.11 3.29
CA ALA A 71 2.81 -24.28 2.61
C ALA A 71 2.93 -24.43 1.08
N VAL A 72 3.88 -23.74 0.43
CA VAL A 72 4.08 -23.80 -1.02
C VAL A 72 4.83 -25.05 -1.46
N PHE A 73 5.86 -25.46 -0.71
CA PHE A 73 6.73 -26.57 -1.09
C PHE A 73 6.37 -27.90 -0.42
N SER A 74 5.49 -27.91 0.58
CA SER A 74 4.95 -29.15 1.12
C SER A 74 3.90 -29.76 0.19
N ASN A 75 3.81 -31.08 0.22
CA ASN A 75 2.81 -31.83 -0.54
C ASN A 75 1.49 -31.94 0.24
N SER A 76 0.97 -30.79 0.67
CA SER A 76 -0.25 -30.68 1.50
C SER A 76 -1.49 -31.02 0.67
N LYS A 77 -2.23 -32.07 1.05
CA LYS A 77 -3.47 -32.45 0.37
C LYS A 77 -4.62 -31.50 0.77
N PRO A 78 -5.48 -31.08 -0.17
CA PRO A 78 -6.67 -30.30 0.16
C PRO A 78 -7.61 -31.09 1.06
N ASN A 79 -8.25 -30.42 2.01
CA ASN A 79 -9.26 -31.03 2.87
C ASN A 79 -10.58 -31.27 2.12
N GLU A 80 -11.49 -32.03 2.73
CA GLU A 80 -12.80 -32.37 2.15
C GLU A 80 -13.60 -31.13 1.71
N ASN A 81 -13.59 -30.07 2.52
CA ASN A 81 -14.30 -28.82 2.22
C ASN A 81 -13.77 -28.15 0.93
N LEU A 82 -12.45 -28.11 0.73
CA LEU A 82 -11.83 -27.57 -0.47
C LEU A 82 -12.16 -28.42 -1.70
N ILE A 83 -12.16 -29.75 -1.54
CA ILE A 83 -12.52 -30.69 -2.61
C ILE A 83 -13.97 -30.49 -3.03
N GLU A 84 -14.90 -30.39 -2.08
CA GLU A 84 -16.31 -30.13 -2.38
C GLU A 84 -16.53 -28.78 -3.05
N ALA A 85 -15.89 -27.72 -2.57
CA ALA A 85 -15.98 -26.39 -3.17
C ALA A 85 -15.52 -26.42 -4.64
N ALA A 86 -14.41 -27.10 -4.94
CA ALA A 86 -13.93 -27.27 -6.30
C ALA A 86 -14.90 -28.05 -7.19
N LYS A 87 -15.54 -29.12 -6.66
CA LYS A 87 -16.59 -29.87 -7.39
C LYS A 87 -17.79 -28.98 -7.71
N ARG A 88 -18.28 -28.20 -6.73
CA ARG A 88 -19.42 -27.27 -6.91
C ARG A 88 -19.13 -26.17 -7.93
N TYR A 89 -17.88 -25.69 -8.00
CA TYR A 89 -17.48 -24.71 -9.00
C TYR A 89 -17.47 -25.31 -10.41
N LYS A 90 -16.87 -26.50 -10.58
CA LYS A 90 -16.83 -27.19 -11.88
C LYS A 90 -18.23 -27.48 -12.42
N SER A 91 -19.16 -27.90 -11.57
CA SER A 91 -20.55 -28.18 -11.97
C SER A 91 -21.37 -26.94 -12.36
N LYS A 92 -20.88 -25.72 -12.10
CA LYS A 92 -21.53 -24.46 -12.51
C LYS A 92 -21.00 -23.91 -13.83
N ILE A 93 -19.86 -24.41 -14.29
CA ILE A 93 -19.15 -23.93 -15.49
C ILE A 93 -19.20 -24.96 -16.62
N SER A 94 -19.50 -26.22 -16.29
CA SER A 94 -19.93 -27.25 -17.25
C SER A 94 -21.42 -27.18 -17.49
#